data_AF-A0AAV6AQP7-F1
#
_entry.id   AF-A0AAV6AQP7-F1
#
_cell.length_a   1.000
_cell.length_b   1.000
_cell.length_c   1.000
_cell.angle_alpha   90.00
_cell.angle_beta   90.00
_cell.angle_gamma   90.00
#
_symmetry.space_group_name_H-M   'P 1'
#
loop_
_entity.id
_entity.type
_entity.pdbx_description
1 polymer ?
#
loop_
_entity_poly.entity_id
_entity_poly.type
_entity_poly.pdbx_seq_one_letter_code
_entity_poly.pdbx_strand_id
1 'polypeptide(L)'
;SIGTGTDSRVYMTSDGGQSWTLSFTHDEPNAFYDCRTFFDRKRGLALSDSVDGRFRIIATEDGGRSWRILQADMPPALPGEFAFAASGQCIVSAGGKHAWFATGGGAEARVFRSDDRGETWGHVHADPERRERRHLRARVSRSASRDRGGRRLHDAHRGA
;
A
#
# COMPACT_ATOMS: atom_id res chain seq x y z
N SER A 1 -11.88 -14.74 12.26
CA SER A 1 -11.12 -14.75 13.52
C SER A 1 -9.76 -14.18 13.24
N ILE A 2 -9.23 -13.41 14.18
CA ILE A 2 -7.90 -12.82 14.10
C ILE A 2 -7.10 -13.40 15.27
N GLY A 3 -5.93 -13.96 14.97
CA GLY A 3 -5.09 -14.68 15.93
C GLY A 3 -3.83 -15.19 15.25
N THR A 4 -2.95 -15.86 16.00
CA THR A 4 -1.73 -16.48 15.46
C THR A 4 -2.01 -17.90 14.97
N GLY A 5 -1.25 -18.37 13.98
CA GLY A 5 -1.37 -19.75 13.48
C GLY A 5 -2.80 -20.12 13.10
N THR A 6 -3.30 -21.25 13.62
CA THR A 6 -4.63 -21.77 13.30
C THR A 6 -5.78 -20.98 13.91
N ASP A 7 -5.52 -19.92 14.68
CA ASP A 7 -6.56 -19.00 15.17
C ASP A 7 -6.87 -17.86 14.19
N SER A 8 -5.98 -17.65 13.21
CA SER A 8 -6.18 -16.80 12.04
C SER A 8 -7.08 -17.53 11.04
N ARG A 9 -8.35 -17.11 10.95
CA ARG A 9 -9.37 -17.81 10.15
C ARG A 9 -10.27 -16.85 9.41
N VAL A 10 -10.55 -17.15 8.15
CA VAL A 10 -11.60 -16.47 7.39
C VAL A 10 -12.84 -17.34 7.38
N TYR A 11 -13.97 -16.74 7.74
CA TYR A 11 -15.29 -17.36 7.64
C TYR A 11 -16.12 -16.58 6.64
N MET A 12 -16.99 -17.28 5.91
CA MET A 12 -17.92 -16.71 4.95
C MET A 12 -19.35 -17.15 5.27
N THR A 13 -20.29 -16.24 5.05
CA THR A 13 -21.73 -16.51 5.10
C THR A 13 -22.39 -16.10 3.79
N SER A 14 -23.36 -16.88 3.33
CA SER A 14 -24.22 -16.56 2.19
C SER A 14 -25.67 -16.26 2.58
N ASP A 15 -26.00 -16.34 3.87
CA ASP A 15 -27.37 -16.25 4.40
C ASP A 15 -27.56 -15.09 5.40
N GLY A 16 -26.65 -14.11 5.36
CA GLY A 16 -26.71 -12.94 6.23
C GLY A 16 -26.21 -13.19 7.64
N GLY A 17 -25.40 -14.25 7.85
CA GLY A 17 -24.77 -14.56 9.13
C GLY A 17 -25.52 -15.57 9.99
N GLN A 18 -26.55 -16.24 9.44
CA GLN A 18 -27.25 -17.33 10.12
C GLN A 18 -26.36 -18.58 10.20
N SER A 19 -25.58 -18.83 9.15
CA SER A 19 -24.54 -19.86 9.14
C SER A 19 -23.23 -19.32 8.58
N TRP A 20 -22.13 -19.94 9.02
CA TRP A 20 -20.77 -19.57 8.66
C TRP A 20 -19.97 -20.80 8.26
N THR A 21 -19.25 -20.71 7.15
CA THR A 21 -18.32 -21.75 6.68
C THR A 21 -16.89 -21.25 6.82
N LEU A 22 -16.00 -22.09 7.35
CA LEU A 22 -14.56 -21.83 7.35
C LEU A 22 -14.06 -21.86 5.91
N SER A 23 -13.60 -20.72 5.39
CA SER A 23 -13.10 -20.60 4.01
C SER A 23 -11.58 -20.50 3.92
N PHE A 24 -10.91 -20.20 5.04
CA PHE A 24 -9.45 -20.21 5.13
C PHE A 24 -8.97 -20.39 6.56
N THR A 25 -7.88 -21.12 6.70
CA THR A 25 -7.03 -21.22 7.89
C THR A 25 -5.60 -21.48 7.41
N HIS A 26 -4.61 -21.13 8.22
CA HIS A 26 -3.22 -21.56 8.02
C HIS A 26 -2.63 -22.06 9.33
N ASP A 27 -1.45 -22.67 9.26
CA ASP A 27 -0.65 -23.13 10.41
C ASP A 27 0.59 -22.27 10.66
N GLU A 28 0.91 -21.33 9.76
CA GLU A 28 2.00 -20.36 9.96
C GLU A 28 1.83 -19.57 11.28
N PRO A 29 2.68 -19.74 12.30
CA PRO A 29 2.48 -19.12 13.61
C PRO A 29 2.49 -17.59 13.58
N ASN A 30 3.31 -17.00 12.69
CA ASN A 30 3.55 -15.56 12.66
C ASN A 30 2.63 -14.79 11.69
N ALA A 31 1.85 -15.49 10.87
CA ALA A 31 0.93 -14.83 9.97
C ALA A 31 -0.32 -14.36 10.73
N PHE A 32 -0.77 -13.15 10.39
CA PHE A 32 -1.81 -12.44 11.11
C PHE A 32 -2.71 -11.71 10.12
N TYR A 33 -3.68 -12.43 9.55
CA TYR A 33 -4.57 -11.89 8.51
C TYR A 33 -5.75 -11.14 9.12
N ASP A 34 -5.57 -9.85 9.38
CA ASP A 34 -6.60 -9.01 10.01
C ASP A 34 -7.39 -8.18 8.99
N CYS A 35 -6.78 -7.82 7.85
CA CYS A 35 -7.36 -6.91 6.87
C CYS A 35 -7.77 -7.55 5.55
N ARG A 36 -8.83 -7.02 4.93
CA ARG A 36 -9.33 -7.51 3.63
C ARG A 36 -10.01 -6.43 2.79
N THR A 37 -9.95 -6.58 1.48
CA THR A 37 -10.64 -5.74 0.50
C THR A 37 -11.12 -6.55 -0.70
N PHE A 38 -12.12 -6.05 -1.42
CA PHE A 38 -12.67 -6.69 -2.61
C PHE A 38 -12.71 -5.70 -3.78
N PHE A 39 -12.15 -6.11 -4.91
CA PHE A 39 -12.20 -5.35 -6.16
C PHE A 39 -13.59 -5.42 -6.81
N ASP A 40 -14.28 -6.54 -6.59
CA ASP A 40 -15.64 -6.83 -7.04
C ASP A 40 -16.22 -8.00 -6.22
N ARG A 41 -17.38 -8.53 -6.62
CA ARG A 41 -18.07 -9.62 -5.89
C ARG A 41 -17.30 -10.95 -5.83
N LYS A 42 -16.27 -11.13 -6.65
CA LYS A 42 -15.51 -12.38 -6.78
C LYS A 42 -14.07 -12.23 -6.31
N ARG A 43 -13.42 -11.11 -6.64
CA ARG A 43 -11.97 -10.93 -6.46
C ARG A 43 -11.68 -10.07 -5.24
N GLY A 44 -10.85 -10.57 -4.35
CA GLY A 44 -10.44 -9.87 -3.13
C GLY A 44 -9.09 -10.30 -2.61
N LEU A 45 -8.54 -9.49 -1.71
CA LEU A 45 -7.26 -9.71 -1.03
C LEU A 45 -7.47 -9.67 0.48
N ALA A 46 -6.67 -10.44 1.20
CA ALA A 46 -6.44 -10.26 2.63
C ALA A 46 -4.95 -10.10 2.92
N LEU A 47 -4.62 -9.21 3.83
CA LEU A 47 -3.25 -8.83 4.20
C LEU A 47 -2.92 -9.44 5.56
N SER A 48 -1.73 -10.03 5.66
CA SER A 48 -1.07 -10.39 6.90
C SER A 48 0.11 -9.47 7.17
N ASP A 49 0.42 -9.28 8.44
CA ASP A 49 1.74 -8.79 8.87
C ASP A 49 2.88 -9.65 8.31
N SER A 50 4.10 -9.09 8.40
CA SER A 50 5.25 -9.70 7.76
C SER A 50 5.63 -11.02 8.40
N VAL A 51 5.96 -11.99 7.56
CA VAL A 51 6.60 -13.25 7.97
C VAL A 51 7.84 -13.45 7.10
N ASP A 52 8.95 -13.82 7.73
CA ASP A 52 10.27 -13.90 7.08
C ASP A 52 10.65 -12.60 6.34
N GLY A 53 10.27 -11.46 6.93
CA GLY A 53 10.59 -10.13 6.42
C GLY A 53 9.78 -9.70 5.20
N ARG A 54 8.62 -10.31 4.90
CA ARG A 54 7.70 -9.83 3.85
C ARG A 54 6.25 -9.91 4.28
N PHE A 55 5.49 -8.87 3.99
CA PHE A 55 4.02 -8.90 4.12
C PHE A 55 3.45 -9.99 3.23
N ARG A 56 2.46 -10.72 3.73
CA ARG A 56 1.82 -11.82 3.00
C ARG A 56 0.42 -11.42 2.55
N ILE A 57 0.07 -11.84 1.34
CA ILE A 57 -1.25 -11.62 0.77
C ILE A 57 -1.89 -12.99 0.55
N ILE A 58 -3.17 -13.13 0.89
CA ILE A 58 -4.03 -14.17 0.32
C ILE A 58 -5.02 -13.54 -0.65
N ALA A 59 -5.38 -14.28 -1.69
CA ALA A 59 -6.32 -13.85 -2.70
C ALA A 59 -7.49 -14.83 -2.84
N THR A 60 -8.65 -14.29 -3.20
CA THR A 60 -9.83 -15.06 -3.60
C THR A 60 -10.27 -14.63 -4.99
N GLU A 61 -10.82 -15.59 -5.74
CA GLU A 61 -11.42 -15.37 -7.07
C GLU A 61 -12.89 -15.84 -7.12
N ASP A 62 -13.43 -16.29 -5.98
CA ASP A 62 -14.76 -16.88 -5.85
C ASP A 62 -15.64 -16.23 -4.78
N GLY A 63 -15.31 -14.99 -4.41
CA GLY A 63 -16.07 -14.19 -3.44
C GLY A 63 -15.78 -14.56 -1.98
N GLY A 64 -14.60 -15.13 -1.71
CA GLY A 64 -14.15 -15.51 -0.38
C GLY A 64 -14.63 -16.88 0.07
N ARG A 65 -15.10 -17.73 -0.85
CA ARG A 65 -15.42 -19.16 -0.60
C ARG A 65 -14.14 -19.97 -0.41
N SER A 66 -13.09 -19.61 -1.13
CA SER A 66 -11.74 -20.13 -0.95
C SER A 66 -10.71 -19.00 -1.07
N TRP A 67 -9.57 -19.20 -0.41
CA TRP A 67 -8.43 -18.29 -0.44
C TRP A 67 -7.15 -19.06 -0.67
N ARG A 68 -6.22 -18.46 -1.41
CA ARG A 68 -4.86 -18.99 -1.62
C ARG A 68 -3.80 -17.98 -1.22
N ILE A 69 -2.68 -18.46 -0.69
CA ILE A 69 -1.50 -17.60 -0.50
C ILE A 69 -1.01 -17.13 -1.88
N LEU A 70 -0.89 -15.82 -2.03
CA LEU A 70 -0.38 -15.19 -3.24
C LEU A 70 1.14 -15.04 -3.12
N GLN A 71 1.88 -15.58 -4.09
CA GLN A 71 3.33 -15.38 -4.20
C GLN A 71 3.62 -14.01 -4.80
N ALA A 72 3.26 -12.95 -4.07
CA ALA A 72 3.38 -11.58 -4.54
C ALA A 72 4.86 -11.14 -4.60
N ASP A 73 5.21 -10.35 -5.62
CA ASP A 73 6.46 -9.60 -5.65
C ASP A 73 6.34 -8.41 -4.67
N MET A 74 6.63 -8.72 -3.41
CA MET A 74 6.48 -7.82 -2.27
C MET A 74 7.84 -7.29 -1.82
N PRO A 75 8.05 -5.97 -1.73
CA PRO A 75 9.26 -5.41 -1.14
C PRO A 75 9.49 -5.91 0.29
N PRO A 76 10.75 -6.04 0.73
CA PRO A 76 11.04 -6.47 2.09
C PRO A 76 10.46 -5.49 3.11
N ALA A 77 9.96 -6.03 4.22
CA ALA A 77 9.58 -5.30 5.41
C ALA A 77 10.82 -4.75 6.13
N LEU A 78 10.67 -3.61 6.78
CA LEU A 78 11.68 -3.07 7.69
C LEU A 78 11.61 -3.82 9.04
N PRO A 79 12.70 -3.84 9.82
CA PRO A 79 12.66 -4.38 11.18
C PRO A 79 11.56 -3.70 12.01
N GLY A 80 10.68 -4.50 12.63
CA GLY A 80 9.58 -4.02 13.46
C GLY A 80 8.41 -3.40 12.69
N GLU A 81 8.39 -3.51 11.37
CA GLU A 81 7.31 -2.94 10.56
C GLU A 81 6.06 -3.83 10.54
N PHE A 82 4.90 -3.21 10.69
CA PHE A 82 3.60 -3.87 10.69
C PHE A 82 2.56 -3.04 9.92
N ALA A 83 1.50 -3.70 9.47
CA ALA A 83 0.36 -3.04 8.85
C ALA A 83 -0.47 -2.30 9.91
N PHE A 84 -1.03 -1.15 9.55
CA PHE A 84 -1.80 -0.35 10.49
C PHE A 84 -3.13 -1.04 10.85
N ALA A 85 -3.31 -1.55 12.07
CA ALA A 85 -4.55 -2.22 12.47
C ALA A 85 -5.77 -1.29 12.41
N ALA A 86 -6.68 -1.52 11.45
CA ALA A 86 -7.82 -0.64 11.14
C ALA A 86 -9.15 -1.40 11.12
N SER A 87 -9.43 -2.22 12.14
CA SER A 87 -10.65 -3.05 12.22
C SER A 87 -10.93 -3.86 10.94
N GLY A 88 -9.86 -4.32 10.31
CA GLY A 88 -9.87 -5.10 9.07
C GLY A 88 -9.89 -4.31 7.75
N GLN A 89 -9.68 -2.99 7.79
CA GLN A 89 -9.70 -2.11 6.61
C GLN A 89 -8.33 -1.51 6.25
N CYS A 90 -7.22 -2.12 6.70
CA CYS A 90 -5.88 -1.58 6.46
C CYS A 90 -5.33 -1.83 5.05
N ILE A 91 -6.06 -2.61 4.23
CA ILE A 91 -5.89 -2.70 2.79
C ILE A 91 -7.16 -2.19 2.10
N VAL A 92 -6.99 -1.36 1.07
CA VAL A 92 -8.09 -0.79 0.29
C VAL A 92 -7.87 -1.04 -1.19
N SER A 93 -8.97 -1.19 -1.95
CA SER A 93 -8.92 -1.39 -3.40
C SER A 93 -9.70 -0.31 -4.16
N ALA A 94 -9.27 -0.04 -5.39
CA ALA A 94 -9.95 0.88 -6.30
C ALA A 94 -9.75 0.49 -7.77
N GLY A 95 -10.66 0.94 -8.63
CA GLY A 95 -10.54 0.77 -10.08
C GLY A 95 -10.46 -0.68 -10.56
N GLY A 96 -10.95 -1.64 -9.77
CA GLY A 96 -11.01 -3.06 -10.11
C GLY A 96 -9.67 -3.80 -10.19
N LYS A 97 -8.56 -3.13 -9.86
CA LYS A 97 -7.20 -3.71 -9.89
C LYS A 97 -6.19 -3.09 -8.95
N HIS A 98 -6.41 -1.86 -8.50
CA HIS A 98 -5.44 -1.18 -7.67
C HIS A 98 -5.69 -1.48 -6.21
N ALA A 99 -4.62 -1.69 -5.43
CA ALA A 99 -4.69 -1.89 -4.00
C ALA A 99 -3.61 -1.10 -3.27
N TRP A 100 -3.91 -0.67 -2.04
CA TRP A 100 -2.99 0.04 -1.17
C TRP A 100 -3.10 -0.43 0.27
N PHE A 101 -1.99 -0.42 0.98
CA PHE A 101 -1.95 -0.51 2.44
C PHE A 101 -0.84 0.39 2.97
N ALA A 102 -0.95 0.77 4.24
CA ALA A 102 0.04 1.59 4.91
C ALA A 102 0.63 0.85 6.11
N THR A 103 1.91 1.10 6.36
CA THR A 103 2.69 0.45 7.41
C THR A 103 3.35 1.47 8.31
N GLY A 104 3.65 1.04 9.53
CA GLY A 104 4.39 1.79 10.53
C GLY A 104 5.26 0.84 11.37
N GLY A 105 5.73 1.30 12.53
CA GLY A 105 6.56 0.49 13.44
C GLY A 105 8.02 0.35 13.05
N GLY A 106 8.31 0.37 11.74
CA GLY A 106 9.66 0.45 11.20
C GLY A 106 10.27 1.85 11.31
N ALA A 107 11.48 2.00 10.78
CA ALA A 107 12.23 3.26 10.77
C ALA A 107 11.52 4.41 10.02
N GLU A 108 10.61 4.07 9.10
CA GLU A 108 9.80 5.02 8.33
C GLU A 108 8.39 4.46 8.11
N ALA A 109 7.40 5.35 7.99
CA ALA A 109 6.07 4.98 7.54
C ALA A 109 6.06 4.84 6.01
N ARG A 110 5.47 3.76 5.51
CA ARG A 110 5.41 3.46 4.08
C ARG A 110 3.98 3.26 3.60
N VAL A 111 3.74 3.60 2.34
CA VAL A 111 2.51 3.28 1.63
C VAL A 111 2.87 2.35 0.48
N PHE A 112 2.30 1.16 0.51
CA PHE A 112 2.43 0.15 -0.52
C PHE A 112 1.30 0.30 -1.53
N ARG A 113 1.61 0.01 -2.79
CA ARG A 113 0.66 0.07 -3.90
C ARG A 113 0.89 -1.11 -4.84
N SER A 114 -0.21 -1.73 -5.24
CA SER A 114 -0.28 -2.64 -6.39
C SER A 114 -1.19 -2.05 -7.46
N ASP A 115 -0.85 -2.30 -8.72
CA ASP A 115 -1.65 -1.93 -9.89
C ASP A 115 -2.26 -3.14 -10.63
N ASP A 116 -2.07 -4.34 -10.10
CA ASP A 116 -2.34 -5.63 -10.75
C ASP A 116 -2.99 -6.67 -9.81
N ARG A 117 -3.85 -6.21 -8.89
CA ARG A 117 -4.56 -7.04 -7.91
C ARG A 117 -3.66 -7.76 -6.91
N GLY A 118 -2.55 -7.14 -6.54
CA GLY A 118 -1.67 -7.61 -5.49
C GLY A 118 -0.60 -8.60 -5.95
N GLU A 119 -0.46 -8.83 -7.25
CA GLU A 119 0.60 -9.68 -7.81
C GLU A 119 1.97 -9.00 -7.65
N THR A 120 2.06 -7.69 -7.88
CA THR A 120 3.28 -6.90 -7.65
C THR A 120 3.00 -5.68 -6.77
N TRP A 121 3.99 -5.32 -5.95
CA TRP A 121 3.90 -4.20 -5.02
C TRP A 121 5.11 -3.26 -5.13
N GLY A 122 4.82 -1.97 -5.27
CA GLY A 122 5.78 -0.90 -5.00
C GLY A 122 5.47 -0.22 -3.67
N HIS A 123 6.39 0.61 -3.17
CA HIS A 123 6.13 1.45 -2.01
C HIS A 123 6.73 2.84 -2.16
N VAL A 124 6.18 3.78 -1.40
CA VAL A 124 6.76 5.11 -1.17
C VAL A 124 6.81 5.34 0.33
N HIS A 125 7.85 6.03 0.81
CA HIS A 125 7.92 6.53 2.18
C HIS A 125 7.79 8.05 2.21
N ALA A 126 7.40 8.56 3.38
CA ALA A 126 7.49 9.98 3.65
C ALA A 126 8.97 10.34 3.83
N ASP A 127 9.60 10.92 2.81
CA ASP A 127 10.85 11.64 2.97
C ASP A 127 10.51 13.09 3.38
N PRO A 128 10.69 13.48 4.66
CA PRO A 128 10.41 14.84 5.10
C PRO A 128 11.26 15.89 4.34
N GLU A 129 12.47 15.54 3.89
CA GLU A 129 13.32 16.46 3.11
C GLU A 129 12.88 16.61 1.66
N ARG A 130 12.21 15.62 1.07
CA ARG A 130 11.77 15.69 -0.35
C ARG A 130 10.81 16.84 -0.59
N ARG A 131 10.00 17.20 0.42
CA ARG A 131 9.08 18.34 0.36
C ARG A 131 9.85 19.66 0.34
N GLU A 132 10.89 19.80 1.16
CA GLU A 132 11.76 20.98 1.17
C GLU A 132 12.62 21.10 -0.09
N ARG A 133 13.18 20.00 -0.59
CA ARG A 133 13.98 19.97 -1.83
C ARG A 133 13.14 20.32 -3.06
N ARG A 134 11.85 19.97 -3.09
CA ARG A 134 10.93 20.38 -4.17
C ARG A 134 10.61 21.88 -4.11
N HIS A 135 10.46 22.44 -2.90
CA HIS A 135 10.30 23.89 -2.72
C HIS A 135 11.58 24.68 -3.02
N LEU A 136 12.76 24.15 -2.66
CA LEU A 136 14.04 24.77 -2.94
C LEU A 136 14.34 24.79 -4.44
N ARG A 137 14.09 23.68 -5.16
CA ARG A 137 14.21 23.63 -6.63
C ARG A 137 13.26 24.61 -7.31
N ALA A 138 12.01 24.71 -6.85
CA ALA A 138 11.05 25.68 -7.39
C ALA A 138 11.46 27.15 -7.14
N ARG A 139 12.09 27.45 -5.99
CA ARG A 139 12.62 28.78 -5.66
C ARG A 139 13.83 29.14 -6.54
N VAL A 140 14.75 28.21 -6.75
CA VAL A 140 15.93 28.41 -7.62
C VAL A 140 15.51 28.57 -9.09
N SER A 141 14.50 27.84 -9.56
CA SER A 141 13.98 28.04 -10.93
C SER A 141 13.28 29.39 -11.10
N ARG A 142 12.56 29.88 -10.07
CA ARG A 142 11.93 31.21 -10.11
C ARG A 142 12.96 32.35 -10.05
N SER A 143 14.03 32.22 -9.26
CA SER A 143 15.11 33.22 -9.24
C SER A 143 15.86 33.26 -10.57
N ALA A 144 16.18 32.11 -11.17
CA ALA A 144 16.83 32.04 -12.48
C ALA A 144 15.98 32.64 -13.62
N SER A 145 14.65 32.53 -13.55
CA SER A 145 13.73 33.14 -14.54
C SER A 145 13.66 34.67 -14.42
N ARG A 146 13.77 35.22 -13.20
CA ARG A 146 13.82 36.68 -12.96
C ARG A 146 15.12 37.29 -13.46
N ASP A 147 16.24 36.58 -13.29
CA ASP A 147 17.56 37.06 -13.72
C ASP A 147 17.71 37.09 -15.25
N ARG A 148 17.05 36.17 -15.97
CA ARG A 148 16.97 36.19 -17.45
C ARG A 148 16.03 37.27 -18.00
N GLY A 149 15.04 37.70 -17.23
CA GLY A 149 14.13 38.80 -17.60
C GLY A 149 14.77 40.19 -17.43
N GLY A 150 15.63 40.36 -16.42
CA GLY A 150 16.32 41.64 -16.15
C GLY A 150 17.41 42.00 -17.16
N ARG A 151 18.05 41.00 -17.81
CA ARG A 151 19.12 41.24 -18.79
C ARG A 151 18.66 41.67 -20.19
N ARG A 152 17.34 41.66 -20.49
CA ARG A 152 16.82 42.10 -21.80
C ARG A 152 16.45 43.59 -21.88
N LEU A 153 16.58 44.35 -20.78
CA LEU A 153 16.17 45.75 -20.72
C LEU A 153 17.33 46.77 -20.82
N HIS A 154 18.59 46.33 -21.01
CA HIS A 154 19.75 47.23 -21.02
C HIS A 154 20.39 47.53 -22.40
N ASP A 155 19.93 46.91 -23.50
CA ASP A 155 20.56 47.08 -24.84
C ASP A 155 19.71 47.86 -25.85
N ALA A 156 18.92 48.84 -25.40
CA ALA A 156 18.17 49.73 -26.29
C ALA A 156 18.39 51.21 -25.95
N HIS A 157 19.65 51.69 -25.99
CA HIS A 157 19.95 53.13 -26.11
C HIS A 157 21.43 53.39 -26.44
N ARG A 158 21.89 53.04 -27.65
CA ARG A 158 23.03 53.71 -28.31
C ARG A 158 22.86 53.62 -29.83
N GLY A 159 22.41 54.71 -30.43
CA GLY A 159 22.25 54.85 -31.88
C GLY A 159 21.73 56.25 -32.20
N ALA A 160 22.65 57.19 -32.35
CA ALA A 160 22.48 58.50 -32.99
C ALA A 160 23.70 58.71 -33.88
#